data_AF-A0A969G5T4-F1
#
_entry.id   AF-A0A969G5T4-F1
#
_cell.length_a   1.000
_cell.length_b   1.000
_cell.length_c   1.000
_cell.angle_alpha   90.00
_cell.angle_beta   90.00
_cell.angle_gamma   90.00
#
_symmetry.space_group_name_H-M   'P 1'
#
loop_
_entity.id
_entity.type
_entity.pdbx_description
1 polymer ?
#
loop_
_entity_poly.entity_id
_entity_poly.type
_entity_poly.pdbx_seq_one_letter_code
_entity_poly.pdbx_strand_id
1 'polypeptide(L)'
;MEYKTAYQFLSSQSSLSDRRSFLALLKDGHPPIPGQVTNILLTLKSIFQHLQGLDSIDRHLAQILYRLAYDSRKYFDSAKQQGTTWPPLLNEDLDRIAQAVQNIFANQWLDT
;
A
#
# COMPACT_ATOMS: atom_id res chain seq x y z
N MET A 1 7.55 14.62 0.67
CA MET A 1 7.84 14.22 -0.73
C MET A 1 6.93 15.02 -1.64
N GLU A 2 7.35 15.41 -2.84
CA GLU A 2 6.44 16.04 -3.81
C GLU A 2 5.25 15.11 -4.13
N TYR A 3 4.03 15.65 -4.27
CA TYR A 3 2.83 14.84 -4.51
C TYR A 3 2.98 13.94 -5.74
N LYS A 4 3.52 14.49 -6.83
CA LYS A 4 3.75 13.75 -8.09
C LYS A 4 4.66 12.55 -7.87
N THR A 5 5.75 12.71 -7.13
CA THR A 5 6.69 11.62 -6.82
C THR A 5 6.03 10.56 -5.93
N ALA A 6 5.25 10.99 -4.93
CA ALA A 6 4.51 10.10 -4.06
C ALA A 6 3.48 9.27 -4.82
N TYR A 7 2.72 9.92 -5.69
CA TYR A 7 1.72 9.30 -6.55
C TYR A 7 2.36 8.28 -7.50
N GLN A 8 3.45 8.65 -8.18
CA GLN A 8 4.17 7.76 -9.10
C GLN A 8 4.75 6.55 -8.37
N PHE A 9 5.26 6.74 -7.15
CA PHE A 9 5.74 5.64 -6.33
C PHE A 9 4.60 4.68 -5.96
N LEU A 10 3.48 5.14 -5.41
CA LEU A 10 2.36 4.24 -5.08
C LEU A 10 1.76 3.57 -6.33
N SER A 11 1.72 4.28 -7.46
CA SER A 11 1.30 3.70 -8.74
C SER A 11 2.20 2.55 -9.19
N SER A 12 3.52 2.65 -8.99
CA SER A 12 4.43 1.53 -9.32
C SER A 12 4.26 0.36 -8.37
N GLN A 13 4.08 0.63 -7.06
CA GLN A 13 3.91 -0.43 -6.05
C GLN A 13 2.58 -1.18 -6.18
N SER A 14 1.54 -0.54 -6.70
CA SER A 14 0.23 -1.14 -6.96
C SER A 14 0.09 -1.77 -8.35
N SER A 15 1.12 -1.72 -9.19
CA SER A 15 1.10 -2.35 -10.51
C SER A 15 1.27 -3.87 -10.41
N LEU A 16 0.64 -4.64 -11.28
CA LEU A 16 0.93 -6.08 -11.45
C LEU A 16 1.85 -6.36 -12.65
N SER A 17 2.15 -5.33 -13.46
CA SER A 17 3.01 -5.47 -14.63
C SER A 17 4.49 -5.34 -14.29
N ASP A 18 4.82 -4.68 -13.17
CA ASP A 18 6.18 -4.62 -12.63
C ASP A 18 6.38 -5.77 -11.64
N ARG A 19 7.22 -6.75 -11.99
CA ARG A 19 7.51 -7.93 -11.15
C ARG A 19 8.17 -7.59 -9.81
N ARG A 20 8.72 -6.38 -9.67
CA ARG A 20 9.34 -5.91 -8.43
C ARG A 20 8.40 -5.05 -7.60
N SER A 21 7.18 -4.79 -8.08
CA SER A 21 6.20 -4.07 -7.30
C SER A 21 5.78 -4.89 -6.08
N PHE A 22 5.28 -4.18 -5.07
CA PHE A 22 4.77 -4.81 -3.86
C PHE A 22 3.63 -5.80 -4.17
N LEU A 23 2.67 -5.41 -5.01
CA LEU A 23 1.54 -6.29 -5.32
C LEU A 23 1.91 -7.49 -6.20
N ALA A 24 2.86 -7.33 -7.13
CA ALA A 24 3.31 -8.47 -7.95
C ALA A 24 4.02 -9.51 -7.09
N LEU A 25 4.90 -9.07 -6.18
CA LEU A 25 5.59 -9.97 -5.25
C LEU A 25 4.59 -10.74 -4.38
N LEU A 26 3.63 -10.04 -3.76
CA LEU A 26 2.62 -10.71 -2.92
C LEU A 26 1.78 -11.70 -3.73
N LYS A 27 1.36 -11.32 -4.94
CA LYS A 27 0.58 -12.18 -5.83
C LYS A 27 1.33 -13.45 -6.20
N ASP A 28 2.63 -13.34 -6.43
CA ASP A 28 3.50 -14.46 -6.81
C ASP A 28 4.00 -15.26 -5.58
N GLY A 29 3.56 -14.90 -4.37
CA GLY A 29 3.96 -15.58 -3.14
C GLY A 29 5.40 -15.29 -2.70
N HIS A 30 5.95 -14.15 -3.13
CA HIS A 30 7.28 -13.68 -2.76
C HIS A 30 7.21 -12.58 -1.71
N PRO A 31 8.12 -12.58 -0.71
CA PRO A 31 8.18 -11.52 0.28
C PRO A 31 8.48 -10.17 -0.38
N PRO A 32 7.95 -9.06 0.18
CA PRO A 32 8.33 -7.72 -0.26
C PRO A 32 9.84 -7.50 -0.17
N ILE A 33 10.36 -6.60 -1.02
CA ILE A 33 11.75 -6.17 -0.98
C ILE A 33 12.00 -5.43 0.35
N PRO A 34 13.15 -5.63 1.03
CA PRO A 34 13.48 -4.90 2.25
C PRO A 34 13.29 -3.39 2.10
N GLY A 35 12.57 -2.77 3.05
CA GLY A 35 12.25 -1.34 3.04
C GLY A 35 11.08 -0.92 2.15
N GLN A 36 10.54 -1.81 1.30
CA GLN A 36 9.43 -1.49 0.39
C GLN A 36 8.16 -1.09 1.15
N VAL A 37 7.80 -1.86 2.18
CA VAL A 37 6.65 -1.55 3.05
C VAL A 37 6.84 -0.21 3.77
N THR A 38 8.01 0.01 4.38
CA THR A 38 8.33 1.29 5.05
C THR A 38 8.16 2.48 4.10
N ASN A 39 8.66 2.36 2.87
CA ASN A 39 8.52 3.40 1.85
C ASN A 39 7.06 3.61 1.42
N ILE A 40 6.25 2.55 1.33
CA ILE A 40 4.81 2.65 1.08
C ILE A 40 4.12 3.45 2.20
N LEU A 41 4.37 3.10 3.46
CA LEU A 41 3.77 3.78 4.61
C LEU A 41 4.16 5.27 4.67
N LEU A 42 5.45 5.58 4.47
CA LEU A 42 5.93 6.97 4.41
C LEU A 42 5.29 7.75 3.25
N THR A 43 5.11 7.10 2.10
CA THR A 43 4.49 7.73 0.94
C THR A 43 3.00 7.95 1.15
N LEU A 44 2.28 7.01 1.77
CA LEU A 44 0.88 7.18 2.15
C LEU A 44 0.70 8.38 3.09
N LYS A 45 1.59 8.55 4.08
CA LYS A 45 1.59 9.74 4.94
C LYS A 45 1.83 11.03 4.15
N SER A 46 2.74 11.02 3.18
CA SER A 46 2.96 12.19 2.32
C SER A 46 1.74 12.50 1.43
N ILE A 47 1.06 11.47 0.89
CA ILE A 47 -0.19 11.65 0.12
C ILE A 47 -1.27 12.26 1.00
N PHE A 48 -1.46 11.74 2.22
CA PHE A 48 -2.40 12.32 3.18
C PHE A 48 -2.16 13.81 3.40
N GLN A 49 -0.91 14.21 3.65
CA GLN A 49 -0.55 15.62 3.87
C GLN A 49 -0.91 16.53 2.68
N HIS A 50 -0.79 16.02 1.45
CA HIS A 50 -1.16 16.78 0.24
C HIS A 50 -2.66 16.84 -0.01
N LEU A 51 -3.41 15.84 0.47
CA LEU A 51 -4.86 15.76 0.33
C LEU A 51 -5.61 16.42 1.49
N GLN A 52 -4.91 16.83 2.54
CA GLN A 52 -5.53 17.36 3.75
C GLN A 52 -6.40 18.58 3.43
N GLY A 53 -7.69 18.47 3.76
CA GLY A 53 -8.68 19.52 3.50
C GLY A 53 -9.25 19.53 2.08
N LEU A 54 -8.92 18.54 1.24
CA LEU A 54 -9.62 18.30 -0.02
C LEU A 54 -10.78 17.33 0.19
N ASP A 55 -11.95 17.67 -0.35
CA ASP A 55 -13.15 16.83 -0.27
C ASP A 55 -13.20 15.72 -1.32
N SER A 56 -12.20 15.66 -2.20
CA SER A 56 -12.15 14.67 -3.28
C SER A 56 -10.73 14.25 -3.61
N ILE A 57 -10.63 13.02 -4.12
CA ILE A 57 -9.44 12.46 -4.73
C ILE A 57 -9.79 11.99 -6.14
N ASP A 58 -8.79 11.94 -7.01
CA ASP A 58 -9.01 11.37 -8.34
C ASP A 58 -9.25 9.85 -8.27
N ARG A 59 -9.97 9.33 -9.27
CA ARG A 59 -10.35 7.90 -9.31
C ARG A 59 -9.15 6.97 -9.42
N HIS A 60 -8.06 7.41 -10.05
CA HIS A 60 -6.88 6.57 -10.21
C HIS A 60 -6.14 6.45 -8.88
N LEU A 61 -6.01 7.53 -8.11
CA LEU A 61 -5.52 7.45 -6.74
C LEU A 61 -6.40 6.55 -5.87
N ALA A 62 -7.73 6.70 -5.94
CA ALA A 62 -8.66 5.83 -5.22
C ALA A 62 -8.42 4.35 -5.54
N GLN A 63 -8.21 4.02 -6.82
CA GLN A 63 -7.88 2.67 -7.27
C GLN A 63 -6.52 2.20 -6.72
N ILE A 64 -5.48 3.02 -6.76
CA ILE A 64 -4.16 2.70 -6.20
C ILE A 64 -4.29 2.34 -4.72
N LEU A 65 -4.96 3.18 -3.94
CA LEU A 65 -5.16 2.99 -2.50
C LEU A 65 -5.96 1.71 -2.20
N TYR A 66 -7.04 1.47 -2.96
CA TYR A 66 -7.80 0.23 -2.85
C TYR A 66 -6.93 -1.01 -3.08
N ARG A 67 -6.14 -1.02 -4.15
CA ARG A 67 -5.26 -2.17 -4.46
C ARG A 67 -4.20 -2.37 -3.37
N LEU A 68 -3.63 -1.29 -2.84
CA LEU A 68 -2.65 -1.39 -1.76
C LEU A 68 -3.23 -1.92 -0.46
N ALA A 69 -4.47 -1.60 -0.10
CA ALA A 69 -5.10 -2.10 1.13
C ALA A 69 -5.75 -3.48 0.95
N TYR A 70 -6.55 -3.66 -0.10
CA TYR A 70 -7.38 -4.84 -0.30
C TYR A 70 -6.64 -5.96 -1.04
N ASP A 71 -6.03 -5.66 -2.20
CA ASP A 71 -5.40 -6.72 -3.00
C ASP A 71 -4.17 -7.28 -2.30
N SER A 72 -3.40 -6.46 -1.58
CA SER A 72 -2.24 -6.91 -0.80
C SER A 72 -2.63 -7.95 0.26
N ARG A 73 -3.68 -7.69 1.05
CA ARG A 73 -4.24 -8.63 2.03
C ARG A 73 -4.72 -9.90 1.34
N LYS A 74 -5.49 -9.77 0.26
CA LYS A 74 -5.98 -10.91 -0.53
C LYS A 74 -4.84 -11.81 -1.02
N TYR A 75 -3.76 -11.23 -1.58
CA TYR A 75 -2.63 -12.01 -2.08
C TYR A 75 -1.82 -12.65 -0.95
N PHE A 76 -1.61 -11.93 0.15
CA PHE A 76 -0.96 -12.46 1.34
C PHE A 76 -1.70 -13.71 1.87
N ASP A 77 -3.02 -13.61 2.04
CA ASP A 77 -3.84 -14.70 2.54
C ASP A 77 -3.87 -15.89 1.57
N SER A 78 -3.98 -15.61 0.26
CA SER A 78 -3.97 -16.66 -0.77
C SER A 78 -2.65 -17.42 -0.78
N ALA A 79 -1.50 -16.75 -0.75
CA ALA A 79 -0.21 -17.46 -0.77
C ALA A 79 0.08 -18.14 0.58
N LYS A 80 -0.37 -17.56 1.70
CA LYS A 80 -0.31 -18.22 3.01
C LYS A 80 -1.07 -19.55 3.02
N GLN A 81 -2.26 -19.60 2.40
CA GLN A 81 -3.03 -20.83 2.22
C GLN A 81 -2.34 -21.85 1.32
N GLN A 82 -1.48 -21.40 0.40
CA GLN A 82 -0.68 -22.25 -0.49
C GLN A 82 0.66 -22.70 0.13
N GLY A 83 0.94 -22.32 1.39
CA GLY A 83 2.13 -22.72 2.12
C GLY A 83 3.32 -21.75 2.03
N THR A 84 3.12 -20.53 1.51
CA THR A 84 4.16 -19.49 1.54
C THR A 84 4.45 -19.06 2.98
N THR A 85 5.74 -19.07 3.35
CA THR A 85 6.22 -18.50 4.61
C THR A 85 6.49 -17.00 4.44
N TRP A 86 5.73 -16.18 5.14
CA TRP A 86 5.87 -14.73 5.13
C TRP A 86 6.86 -14.22 6.19
N PRO A 87 7.48 -13.04 5.98
CA PRO A 87 8.21 -12.34 7.03
C PRO A 87 7.32 -12.07 8.25
N PRO A 88 7.85 -12.15 9.48
CA PRO A 88 7.07 -12.17 10.71
C PRO A 88 6.26 -10.89 10.97
N LEU A 89 6.65 -9.75 10.40
CA LEU A 89 5.97 -8.45 10.57
C LEU A 89 5.05 -8.08 9.41
N LEU A 90 5.05 -8.89 8.34
CA LEU A 90 4.32 -8.53 7.13
C LEU A 90 2.81 -8.45 7.39
N ASN A 91 2.29 -9.29 8.28
CA ASN A 91 0.87 -9.29 8.59
C ASN A 91 0.42 -7.96 9.22
N GLU A 92 1.15 -7.48 10.21
CA GLU A 92 0.93 -6.22 10.91
C GLU A 92 1.18 -5.03 9.98
N ASP A 93 2.18 -5.14 9.11
CA ASP A 93 2.48 -4.13 8.11
C ASP A 93 1.35 -3.96 7.08
N LEU A 94 0.65 -5.03 6.71
CA LEU A 94 -0.55 -4.95 5.87
C LEU A 94 -1.71 -4.24 6.58
N ASP A 95 -1.87 -4.46 7.89
CA ASP A 95 -2.86 -3.72 8.69
C ASP A 95 -2.52 -2.23 8.75
N ARG A 96 -1.24 -1.89 8.91
CA ARG A 96 -0.78 -0.49 8.87
C ARG A 96 -1.04 0.17 7.52
N ILE A 97 -0.86 -0.54 6.40
CA ILE A 97 -1.18 -0.03 5.06
C ILE A 97 -2.68 0.22 4.94
N ALA A 98 -3.51 -0.73 5.37
CA ALA A 98 -4.97 -0.58 5.35
C ALA A 98 -5.43 0.61 6.21
N GLN A 99 -4.86 0.77 7.40
CA GLN A 99 -5.15 1.90 8.29
C GLN A 99 -4.72 3.24 7.67
N ALA A 100 -3.54 3.31 7.06
CA ALA A 100 -3.08 4.52 6.38
C ALA A 100 -3.98 4.91 5.21
N VAL A 101 -4.48 3.93 4.44
CA VAL A 101 -5.47 4.16 3.38
C VAL A 101 -6.80 4.64 3.96
N GLN A 102 -7.27 4.05 5.06
CA GLN A 102 -8.48 4.51 5.76
C GLN A 102 -8.33 5.95 6.23
N ASN A 103 -7.18 6.31 6.81
CA ASN A 103 -6.87 7.66 7.27
C ASN A 103 -6.92 8.69 6.13
N ILE A 104 -6.45 8.32 4.94
CA ILE A 104 -6.56 9.16 3.72
C ILE A 104 -8.03 9.39 3.37
N PHE A 105 -8.84 8.33 3.30
CA PHE A 105 -10.26 8.47 2.96
C PHE A 105 -11.07 9.21 4.03
N ALA A 106 -10.70 9.07 5.30
CA ALA A 106 -11.34 9.77 6.41
C ALA A 106 -10.87 11.23 6.56
N ASN A 107 -9.86 11.65 5.80
CA ASN A 107 -9.18 12.94 5.97
C ASN A 107 -8.75 13.18 7.45
N GLN A 108 -8.35 12.09 8.14
CA GLN A 108 -7.93 12.11 9.54
C GLN A 108 -6.78 11.12 9.75
N TRP A 109 -5.63 11.60 10.24
CA TRP A 109 -4.47 10.76 10.51
C TRP A 109 -4.39 10.40 12.00
N LEU A 110 -4.54 9.12 12.30
CA LEU A 110 -4.34 8.57 13.64
C LEU A 110 -2.94 7.94 13.71
N ASP A 111 -2.07 8.49 14.55
CA ASP A 111 -0.81 7.84 14.93
C ASP A 111 -1.15 6.81 16.02
N THR A 112 -1.41 5.56 15.63
CA THR A 112 -1.59 4.41 16.54
C THR A 112 -0.32 3.59 16.65
#